data_AF-A0AAE0ESG9-F1
#
_entry.id   AF-A0AAE0ESG9-F1
#
_cell.length_a   1.000
_cell.length_b   1.000
_cell.length_c   1.000
_cell.angle_alpha   90.00
_cell.angle_beta   90.00
_cell.angle_gamma   90.00
#
_symmetry.space_group_name_H-M   'P 1'
#
loop_
_entity.id
_entity.type
_entity.pdbx_description
1 polymer ?
#
loop_
_entity_poly.entity_id
_entity_poly.type
_entity_poly.pdbx_seq_one_letter_code
_entity_poly.pdbx_strand_id
1 'polypeptide(L)'
;EILRSFGAESLLYGFRIEGPLDMAQGHRFMSFNEFADPYAKAVSIQDGSMLGVIPLDGGVAFDWEDDARPCVPREELVVYELHPAGFTMLDVATSTSREEALAKGAPGTFAALIDKIPYLEELGVNAVLLDPVMANMSGVDQDDFWGDSPASFFAPDPGELPRATAPCVLLRLLGASQCLLL
;
A
#
# COMPACT_ATOMS: atom_id res chain seq x y z
N GLU A 1 7.22 20.10 16.82
CA GLU A 1 5.79 20.08 17.22
C GLU A 1 5.05 18.96 16.47
N ILE A 2 4.03 18.35 17.08
CA ILE A 2 3.17 17.36 16.41
C ILE A 2 1.88 18.06 15.98
N LEU A 3 1.61 18.06 14.69
CA LEU A 3 0.37 18.56 14.11
C LEU A 3 -0.67 17.45 14.13
N ARG A 4 -1.93 17.79 14.39
CA ARG A 4 -3.03 16.83 14.50
C ARG A 4 -4.29 17.37 13.85
N SER A 5 -4.93 16.54 13.03
CA SER A 5 -6.30 16.76 12.59
C SER A 5 -7.12 15.48 12.78
N PHE A 6 -8.38 15.63 13.16
CA PHE A 6 -9.26 14.50 13.47
C PHE A 6 -10.18 14.21 12.28
N GLY A 7 -10.08 13.00 11.74
CA GLY A 7 -11.13 12.39 10.92
C GLY A 7 -12.19 11.72 11.79
N ALA A 8 -13.25 11.19 11.17
CA ALA A 8 -14.33 10.51 11.88
C ALA A 8 -13.85 9.24 12.64
N GLU A 9 -12.83 8.55 12.11
CA GLU A 9 -12.34 7.26 12.63
C GLU A 9 -10.80 7.18 12.78
N SER A 10 -10.08 8.24 12.41
CA SER A 10 -8.62 8.28 12.43
C SER A 10 -8.06 9.63 12.86
N LEU A 11 -6.87 9.61 13.44
CA LEU A 11 -6.05 10.78 13.71
C LEU A 11 -5.00 10.92 12.60
N LEU A 12 -4.99 12.06 11.94
CA LEU A 12 -3.92 12.44 11.02
C LEU A 12 -2.88 13.24 11.78
N TYR A 13 -1.60 12.98 11.51
CA TYR A 13 -0.51 13.68 12.16
C TYR A 13 0.70 13.92 11.26
N GLY A 14 1.50 14.92 11.65
CA GLY A 14 2.77 15.25 11.03
C GLY A 14 3.70 15.96 12.01
N PHE A 15 4.95 16.15 11.63
CA PHE A 15 5.97 16.78 12.45
C PHE A 15 6.45 18.10 11.87
N ARG A 16 6.64 19.09 12.74
CA ARG A 16 7.50 20.25 12.46
C ARG A 16 8.78 20.12 13.27
N ILE A 17 9.91 20.19 12.59
CA ILE A 17 11.23 19.98 13.19
C ILE A 17 11.97 21.31 13.20
N GLU A 18 12.30 21.77 14.40
CA GLU A 18 13.14 22.96 14.59
C GLU A 18 14.62 22.58 14.61
N GLY A 19 15.46 23.47 14.08
CA GLY A 19 16.91 23.29 14.06
C GLY A 19 17.61 24.35 13.22
N PRO A 20 18.94 24.26 13.07
CA PRO A 20 19.72 25.23 12.31
C PRO A 20 19.41 25.15 10.81
N LEU A 21 19.33 26.29 10.13
CA LEU A 21 19.30 26.37 8.67
C LEU A 21 20.70 26.79 8.19
N ASP A 22 21.56 25.81 7.94
CA ASP A 22 22.93 26.01 7.45
C ASP A 22 23.22 25.05 6.29
N MET A 23 22.99 25.54 5.08
CA MET A 23 23.17 24.77 3.85
C MET A 23 24.62 24.34 3.62
N ALA A 24 25.61 25.10 4.12
CA ALA A 24 27.02 24.78 3.94
C ALA A 24 27.45 23.56 4.76
N GLN A 25 26.80 23.35 5.91
CA GLN A 25 26.99 22.17 6.76
C GLN A 25 25.95 21.08 6.52
N GLY A 26 25.03 21.28 5.57
CA GLY A 26 23.97 20.32 5.24
C GLY A 26 22.76 20.36 6.18
N HIS A 27 22.68 21.32 7.12
CA HIS A 27 21.50 21.49 7.96
C HIS A 27 20.35 22.14 7.18
N ARG A 28 19.22 21.44 7.08
CA ARG A 28 18.05 21.84 6.29
C ARG A 28 16.76 21.93 7.09
N PHE A 29 16.87 22.32 8.36
CA PHE A 29 15.69 22.45 9.22
C PHE A 29 14.85 23.64 8.77
N MET A 30 13.63 23.36 8.32
CA MET A 30 12.65 24.36 7.91
C MET A 30 11.40 24.18 8.77
N SER A 31 11.27 25.00 9.81
CA SER A 31 10.21 24.84 10.83
C SER A 31 8.79 25.10 10.31
N PHE A 32 8.65 25.75 9.15
CA PHE A 32 7.37 25.95 8.46
C PHE A 32 6.94 24.75 7.62
N ASN A 33 7.82 23.78 7.36
CA ASN A 33 7.49 22.56 6.63
C ASN A 33 6.91 21.51 7.55
N GLU A 34 5.95 20.75 7.01
CA GLU A 34 5.36 19.58 7.67
C GLU A 34 6.01 18.32 7.11
N PHE A 35 6.47 17.45 7.99
CA PHE A 35 7.15 16.21 7.65
C PHE A 35 6.31 15.01 8.08
N ALA A 36 6.18 14.03 7.20
CA ALA A 36 5.58 12.74 7.54
C ALA A 36 6.45 11.98 8.55
N ASP A 37 5.83 11.08 9.31
CA ASP A 37 6.59 10.12 10.12
C ASP A 37 7.26 9.09 9.20
N PRO A 38 8.60 8.98 9.20
CA PRO A 38 9.29 7.97 8.39
C PRO A 38 8.93 6.53 8.78
N TYR A 39 8.30 6.31 9.95
CA TYR A 39 7.84 5.01 10.44
C TYR A 39 6.31 4.83 10.41
N ALA A 40 5.56 5.76 9.80
CA ALA A 40 4.12 5.64 9.65
C ALA A 40 3.74 4.29 9.00
N LYS A 41 2.79 3.57 9.61
CA LYS A 41 2.25 2.30 9.07
C LYS A 41 1.09 2.50 8.09
N ALA A 42 0.52 3.69 8.11
CA ALA A 42 -0.48 4.15 7.17
C ALA A 42 -0.27 5.65 6.95
N VAL A 43 -0.45 6.10 5.71
CA VAL A 43 -0.32 7.50 5.33
C VAL A 43 -1.56 7.96 4.57
N SER A 44 -1.81 9.26 4.60
CA SER A 44 -2.81 9.94 3.79
C SER A 44 -2.13 11.09 3.07
N ILE A 45 -2.38 11.22 1.77
CA ILE A 45 -1.89 12.32 0.96
C ILE A 45 -3.03 13.33 0.81
N GLN A 46 -2.83 14.54 1.33
CA GLN A 46 -3.82 15.62 1.30
C GLN A 46 -3.14 16.91 0.88
N ASP A 47 -3.70 17.59 -0.13
CA ASP A 47 -3.20 18.88 -0.63
C ASP A 47 -1.68 18.90 -0.89
N GLY A 48 -1.15 17.82 -1.45
CA GLY A 48 0.27 17.69 -1.76
C GLY A 48 1.17 17.30 -0.57
N SER A 49 0.59 17.07 0.61
CA SER A 49 1.31 16.72 1.85
C SER A 49 1.01 15.29 2.28
N MET A 50 2.05 14.55 2.67
CA MET A 50 1.91 13.23 3.27
C MET A 50 1.80 13.36 4.79
N LEU A 51 0.75 12.77 5.36
CA LEU A 51 0.48 12.73 6.79
C LEU A 51 0.43 11.28 7.26
N GLY A 52 0.93 11.03 8.47
CA GLY A 52 0.74 9.74 9.12
C GLY A 52 -0.71 9.57 9.57
N VAL A 53 -1.19 8.33 9.57
CA VAL A 53 -2.54 7.96 10.01
C VAL A 53 -2.44 7.04 11.22
N ILE A 54 -3.17 7.35 12.28
CA ILE A 54 -3.39 6.47 13.43
C ILE A 54 -4.88 6.16 13.52
N PRO A 55 -5.31 4.89 13.35
CA PRO A 55 -6.69 4.48 13.59
C PRO A 55 -7.10 4.75 15.05
N LEU A 56 -8.26 5.37 15.28
CA LEU A 56 -8.73 5.70 16.64
C LEU A 56 -9.27 4.48 17.40
N ASP A 57 -9.63 3.42 16.69
CA ASP A 57 -10.01 2.12 17.26
C ASP A 57 -8.81 1.31 17.76
N GLY A 58 -7.59 1.86 17.64
CA GLY A 58 -6.34 1.22 18.04
C GLY A 58 -5.74 0.31 16.97
N GLY A 59 -6.37 0.18 15.80
CA GLY A 59 -5.98 -0.75 14.75
C GLY A 59 -6.23 -2.19 15.20
N VAL A 60 -7.27 -2.82 14.65
CA VAL A 60 -7.48 -4.26 14.88
C VAL A 60 -6.32 -5.06 14.31
N ALA A 61 -5.67 -5.87 15.15
CA ALA A 61 -4.72 -6.86 14.68
C ALA A 61 -5.40 -7.76 13.64
N PHE A 62 -4.74 -7.97 12.50
CA PHE A 62 -5.29 -8.82 11.45
C PHE A 62 -5.35 -10.27 11.91
N ASP A 63 -6.49 -10.93 11.70
CA ASP A 63 -6.66 -12.36 11.97
C ASP A 63 -6.12 -13.18 10.80
N TRP A 64 -4.93 -13.74 11.01
CA TRP A 64 -4.24 -14.58 10.03
C TRP A 64 -4.85 -15.98 9.91
N GLU A 65 -5.76 -16.37 10.81
CA GLU A 65 -6.30 -17.72 10.91
C GLU A 65 -5.18 -18.78 10.85
N ASP A 66 -5.29 -19.78 9.97
CA ASP A 66 -4.33 -20.88 9.81
C ASP A 66 -3.26 -20.61 8.72
N ASP A 67 -3.04 -19.34 8.34
CA ASP A 67 -2.05 -18.99 7.31
C ASP A 67 -0.64 -19.50 7.64
N ALA A 68 0.02 -20.05 6.62
CA ALA A 68 1.37 -20.56 6.73
C ALA A 68 2.17 -20.23 5.47
N ARG A 69 3.41 -19.79 5.68
CA ARG A 69 4.32 -19.45 4.58
C ARG A 69 4.55 -20.66 3.66
N PRO A 70 4.28 -20.55 2.34
CA PRO A 70 4.65 -21.59 1.38
C PRO A 70 6.16 -21.79 1.38
N CYS A 71 6.60 -23.03 1.60
CA CYS A 71 8.02 -23.40 1.71
C CYS A 71 8.53 -23.99 0.39
N VAL A 72 8.27 -23.30 -0.73
CA VAL A 72 8.69 -23.72 -2.07
C VAL A 72 10.23 -23.63 -2.19
N PRO A 73 10.93 -24.71 -2.56
CA PRO A 73 12.36 -24.67 -2.84
C PRO A 73 12.68 -23.66 -3.94
N ARG A 74 13.84 -22.99 -3.84
CA ARG A 74 14.19 -21.89 -4.76
C ARG A 74 14.30 -22.37 -6.22
N GLU A 75 14.75 -23.59 -6.41
CA GLU A 75 14.88 -24.27 -7.70
C GLU A 75 13.54 -24.62 -8.37
N GLU A 76 12.45 -24.62 -7.60
CA GLU A 76 11.09 -24.90 -8.08
C GLU A 76 10.29 -23.62 -8.33
N LEU A 77 10.85 -22.44 -8.03
CA LEU A 77 10.14 -21.16 -8.18
C LEU A 77 9.85 -20.84 -9.64
N VAL A 78 8.57 -20.58 -9.90
CA VAL A 78 8.03 -19.98 -11.11
C VAL A 78 7.40 -18.66 -10.67
N VAL A 79 8.19 -17.59 -10.80
CA VAL A 79 7.83 -16.25 -10.34
C VAL A 79 7.11 -15.48 -11.44
N TYR A 80 6.01 -14.82 -11.08
CA TYR A 80 5.28 -13.89 -11.94
C TYR A 80 5.38 -12.48 -11.37
N GLU A 81 6.09 -11.60 -12.06
CA GLU A 81 6.20 -10.19 -11.71
C GLU A 81 4.98 -9.42 -12.24
N LEU A 82 4.32 -8.64 -11.39
CA LEU A 82 3.17 -7.84 -11.78
C LEU A 82 3.03 -6.54 -10.98
N HIS A 83 2.41 -5.57 -11.64
CA HIS A 83 1.93 -4.35 -11.02
C HIS A 83 0.54 -4.56 -10.39
N PRO A 84 0.32 -4.33 -9.08
CA PRO A 84 -0.97 -4.56 -8.43
C PRO A 84 -2.12 -3.82 -9.12
N ALA A 85 -1.93 -2.52 -9.39
CA ALA A 85 -2.91 -1.76 -10.15
C ALA A 85 -2.99 -2.19 -11.64
N GLY A 86 -1.86 -2.17 -12.35
CA GLY A 86 -1.81 -2.44 -13.80
C GLY A 86 -2.42 -3.78 -14.22
N PHE A 87 -2.28 -4.81 -13.38
CA PHE A 87 -2.76 -6.16 -13.68
C PHE A 87 -4.29 -6.26 -13.81
N THR A 88 -5.03 -5.39 -13.12
CA THR A 88 -6.50 -5.42 -13.08
C THR A 88 -7.16 -4.14 -13.58
N MET A 89 -6.40 -3.08 -13.86
CA MET A 89 -6.94 -1.76 -14.24
C MET A 89 -7.83 -1.78 -15.50
N LEU A 90 -7.58 -2.71 -16.43
CA LEU A 90 -8.38 -2.89 -17.65
C LEU A 90 -9.49 -3.94 -17.52
N ASP A 91 -9.66 -4.55 -16.34
CA ASP A 91 -10.83 -5.38 -16.08
C ASP A 91 -12.05 -4.47 -16.07
N VAL A 92 -12.71 -4.39 -17.22
CA VAL A 92 -13.97 -3.68 -17.35
C VAL A 92 -14.96 -4.43 -16.48
N ALA A 93 -15.18 -3.93 -15.26
CA ALA A 93 -16.36 -4.27 -14.51
C ALA A 93 -17.55 -3.90 -15.40
N THR A 94 -18.15 -4.91 -16.04
CA THR A 94 -19.36 -4.76 -16.82
C THR A 94 -20.41 -4.15 -15.90
N SER A 95 -20.62 -2.84 -16.02
CA SER A 95 -21.73 -2.06 -15.46
C SER A 95 -22.17 -2.49 -14.07
N THR A 96 -21.48 -2.01 -13.04
CA THR A 96 -22.02 -1.99 -11.67
C THR A 96 -21.72 -0.64 -11.03
N SER A 97 -22.54 -0.23 -10.07
CA SER A 97 -22.44 1.05 -9.38
C SER A 97 -21.09 1.20 -8.66
N ARG A 98 -20.64 2.44 -8.38
CA ARG A 98 -19.39 2.71 -7.64
C ARG A 98 -19.33 1.94 -6.31
N GLU A 99 -20.46 1.77 -5.64
CA GLU A 99 -20.59 1.00 -4.39
C GLU A 99 -20.35 -0.51 -4.58
N GLU A 100 -20.83 -1.10 -5.67
CA GLU A 100 -20.59 -2.51 -5.99
C GLU A 100 -19.14 -2.76 -6.44
N ALA A 101 -18.53 -1.82 -7.16
CA ALA A 101 -17.10 -1.87 -7.48
C ALA A 101 -16.24 -1.75 -6.21
N LEU A 102 -16.62 -0.90 -5.26
CA LEU A 102 -16.00 -0.83 -3.93
C LEU A 102 -16.20 -2.12 -3.10
N ALA A 103 -17.33 -2.82 -3.31
CA ALA A 103 -17.63 -4.07 -2.61
C ALA A 103 -16.92 -5.30 -3.21
N LYS A 104 -16.71 -5.34 -4.53
CA LYS A 104 -15.97 -6.41 -5.24
C LYS A 104 -14.46 -6.16 -5.34
N GLY A 105 -14.01 -4.94 -5.08
CA GLY A 105 -12.65 -4.50 -5.37
C GLY A 105 -12.63 -3.73 -6.68
N ALA A 106 -12.29 -2.44 -6.62
CA ALA A 106 -12.21 -1.63 -7.82
C ALA A 106 -11.04 -2.13 -8.69
N PRO A 107 -11.17 -2.10 -10.03
CA PRO A 107 -10.03 -2.31 -10.92
C PRO A 107 -8.83 -1.47 -10.49
N GLY A 108 -7.65 -2.06 -10.49
CA GLY A 108 -6.44 -1.39 -10.05
C GLY A 108 -6.18 -1.45 -8.54
N THR A 109 -6.79 -2.39 -7.81
CA THR A 109 -6.60 -2.54 -6.36
C THR A 109 -6.18 -3.95 -5.98
N PHE A 110 -5.59 -4.10 -4.79
CA PHE A 110 -5.29 -5.42 -4.21
C PHE A 110 -6.52 -6.33 -4.10
N ALA A 111 -7.69 -5.75 -3.86
CA ALA A 111 -8.95 -6.51 -3.82
C ALA A 111 -9.28 -7.12 -5.19
N ALA A 112 -9.08 -6.39 -6.28
CA ALA A 112 -9.25 -6.93 -7.62
C ALA A 112 -8.17 -7.98 -7.97
N LEU A 113 -6.95 -7.84 -7.45
CA LEU A 113 -5.89 -8.83 -7.62
C LEU A 113 -6.21 -10.17 -6.92
N ILE A 114 -6.86 -10.13 -5.75
CA ILE A 114 -7.33 -11.33 -5.05
C ILE A 114 -8.25 -12.18 -5.94
N ASP A 115 -9.15 -11.55 -6.71
CA ASP A 115 -10.05 -12.24 -7.63
C ASP A 115 -9.32 -12.95 -8.78
N LYS A 116 -8.02 -12.64 -9.00
CA LYS A 116 -7.18 -13.27 -10.02
C LYS A 116 -6.34 -14.43 -9.51
N ILE A 117 -6.41 -14.77 -8.22
CA ILE A 117 -5.68 -15.93 -7.68
C ILE A 117 -5.99 -17.22 -8.47
N PRO A 118 -7.25 -17.56 -8.81
CA PRO A 118 -7.54 -18.76 -9.61
C PRO A 118 -6.88 -18.76 -10.99
N TYR A 119 -6.75 -17.58 -11.62
CA TYR A 119 -6.05 -17.45 -12.90
C TYR A 119 -4.55 -17.71 -12.74
N LEU A 120 -3.93 -17.20 -11.67
CA LEU A 120 -2.52 -17.42 -11.37
C LEU A 120 -2.24 -18.90 -11.05
N GLU A 121 -3.15 -19.55 -10.33
CA GLU A 121 -3.11 -21.01 -10.09
C GLU A 121 -3.20 -21.80 -11.40
N GLU A 122 -4.14 -21.46 -12.29
CA GLU A 122 -4.29 -22.12 -13.59
C GLU A 122 -3.07 -21.89 -14.50
N LEU A 123 -2.48 -20.71 -14.43
CA LEU A 123 -1.23 -20.38 -15.14
C LEU A 123 -0.05 -21.23 -14.65
N GLY A 124 -0.13 -21.76 -13.43
CA GLY A 124 0.89 -22.63 -12.82
C GLY A 124 2.04 -21.87 -12.16
N VAL A 125 1.83 -20.60 -11.80
CA VAL A 125 2.83 -19.83 -11.04
C VAL A 125 2.74 -20.18 -9.57
N ASN A 126 3.88 -20.20 -8.88
CA ASN A 126 3.94 -20.51 -7.45
C ASN A 126 4.59 -19.39 -6.61
N ALA A 127 4.95 -18.28 -7.27
CA ALA A 127 5.30 -17.05 -6.61
C ALA A 127 4.85 -15.84 -7.44
N VAL A 128 4.38 -14.79 -6.75
CA VAL A 128 4.05 -13.49 -7.33
C VAL A 128 5.04 -12.48 -6.75
N LEU A 129 5.73 -11.74 -7.61
CA LEU A 129 6.58 -10.61 -7.23
C LEU A 129 5.83 -9.33 -7.56
N LEU A 130 5.58 -8.49 -6.56
CA LEU A 130 4.90 -7.22 -6.81
C LEU A 130 5.90 -6.11 -7.14
N ASP A 131 5.53 -5.27 -8.10
CA ASP A 131 6.13 -3.94 -8.25
C ASP A 131 5.97 -3.12 -6.96
N PRO A 132 6.76 -2.06 -6.73
CA PRO A 132 6.74 -1.28 -5.50
C PRO A 132 5.34 -0.89 -4.99
N VAL A 133 4.96 -1.45 -3.84
CA VAL A 133 3.65 -1.22 -3.18
C VAL A 133 3.70 -0.15 -2.09
N MET A 134 4.86 0.48 -1.91
CA MET A 134 5.10 1.47 -0.86
C MET A 134 4.47 2.80 -1.24
N ALA A 135 3.95 3.54 -0.25
CA ALA A 135 3.35 4.83 -0.52
C ALA A 135 4.37 5.79 -1.13
N ASN A 136 4.04 6.26 -2.32
CA ASN A 136 4.79 7.26 -3.06
C ASN A 136 4.02 8.60 -3.03
N MET A 137 4.49 9.59 -3.79
CA MET A 137 3.79 10.87 -3.96
C MET A 137 3.07 10.96 -5.31
N SER A 138 2.71 9.82 -5.93
CA SER A 138 2.10 9.76 -7.28
C SER A 138 0.77 10.53 -7.42
N GLY A 139 0.12 10.85 -6.30
CA GLY A 139 -1.03 11.77 -6.25
C GLY A 139 -0.68 13.27 -6.39
N VAL A 140 0.62 13.60 -6.39
CA VAL A 140 1.17 14.96 -6.53
C VAL A 140 2.05 15.05 -7.79
N ASP A 141 2.74 13.97 -8.13
CA ASP A 141 3.56 13.82 -9.34
C ASP A 141 2.95 12.69 -10.21
N GLN A 142 2.20 13.06 -11.26
CA GLN A 142 1.32 12.14 -12.01
C GLN A 142 2.05 11.04 -12.83
N ASP A 143 3.38 10.97 -12.76
CA ASP A 143 4.20 10.14 -13.64
C ASP A 143 4.77 8.88 -12.97
N ASP A 144 4.63 8.69 -11.65
CA ASP A 144 5.17 7.50 -10.95
C ASP A 144 4.17 6.35 -10.91
N PHE A 145 3.86 5.79 -12.09
CA PHE A 145 3.02 4.59 -12.19
C PHE A 145 3.67 3.40 -11.46
N TRP A 146 4.96 3.16 -11.69
CA TRP A 146 5.70 2.00 -11.20
C TRP A 146 5.99 2.04 -9.69
N GLY A 147 5.94 3.21 -9.06
CA GLY A 147 6.18 3.37 -7.63
C GLY A 147 7.65 3.32 -7.20
N ASP A 148 8.57 3.60 -8.13
CA ASP A 148 10.02 3.54 -7.90
C ASP A 148 10.54 4.62 -6.93
N SER A 149 9.70 5.61 -6.59
CA SER A 149 10.06 6.72 -5.71
C SER A 149 9.24 6.71 -4.40
N PRO A 150 9.48 5.75 -3.47
CA PRO A 150 8.73 5.67 -2.24
C PRO A 150 9.00 6.89 -1.34
N ALA A 151 7.92 7.46 -0.82
CA ALA A 151 7.96 8.52 0.18
C ALA A 151 7.75 7.98 1.60
N SER A 152 7.19 6.77 1.75
CA SER A 152 7.12 6.02 3.00
C SER A 152 7.46 4.55 2.77
N PHE A 153 8.39 4.01 3.56
CA PHE A 153 8.84 2.62 3.46
C PHE A 153 7.98 1.63 4.26
N PHE A 154 7.13 2.13 5.17
CA PHE A 154 6.35 1.28 6.08
C PHE A 154 4.84 1.40 5.89
N ALA A 155 4.40 2.36 5.09
CA ALA A 155 3.02 2.48 4.69
C ALA A 155 2.91 2.03 3.23
N PRO A 156 1.97 1.13 2.92
CA PRO A 156 1.69 0.80 1.53
C PRO A 156 0.90 1.93 0.85
N ASP A 157 0.87 1.92 -0.48
CA ASP A 157 0.26 2.98 -1.28
C ASP A 157 -1.26 3.11 -1.03
N PRO A 158 -1.77 4.28 -0.59
CA PRO A 158 -3.17 4.45 -0.27
C PRO A 158 -4.10 4.45 -1.49
N GLY A 159 -3.58 4.72 -2.70
CA GLY A 159 -4.32 4.69 -3.96
C GLY A 159 -4.64 3.26 -4.42
N GLU A 160 -3.69 2.34 -4.24
CA GLU A 160 -3.89 0.91 -4.50
C GLU A 160 -4.71 0.22 -3.38
N LEU A 161 -4.83 0.89 -2.22
CA LEU A 161 -5.41 0.36 -0.99
C LEU A 161 -6.55 1.22 -0.42
N PRO A 162 -7.78 1.09 -0.93
CA PRO A 162 -8.94 1.69 -0.29
C PRO A 162 -9.24 1.11 1.12
N ARG A 163 -8.59 0.01 1.53
CA ARG A 163 -8.66 -0.57 2.89
C ARG A 163 -7.28 -1.05 3.38
N ALA A 164 -6.94 -0.70 4.63
CA ALA A 164 -5.66 -1.03 5.26
C ALA A 164 -5.37 -2.54 5.41
N THR A 165 -6.39 -3.39 5.34
CA THR A 165 -6.26 -4.85 5.52
C THR A 165 -5.99 -5.63 4.23
N ALA A 166 -6.17 -5.01 3.06
CA ALA A 166 -6.10 -5.71 1.78
C ALA A 166 -4.76 -6.44 1.48
N PRO A 167 -3.56 -5.93 1.87
CA PRO A 167 -2.31 -6.67 1.67
C PRO A 167 -2.24 -7.93 2.54
N CYS A 168 -2.75 -7.87 3.76
CA CYS A 168 -2.78 -9.03 4.67
C CYS A 168 -3.73 -10.11 4.14
N VAL A 169 -4.88 -9.70 3.56
CA VAL A 169 -5.81 -10.63 2.91
C VAL A 169 -5.17 -11.28 1.68
N LEU A 170 -4.48 -10.50 0.82
CA LEU A 170 -3.79 -11.06 -0.34
C LEU A 170 -2.72 -12.08 0.07
N LEU A 171 -1.87 -11.73 1.04
CA LEU A 171 -0.84 -12.62 1.58
C LEU A 171 -1.43 -13.95 2.05
N ARG A 172 -2.49 -13.87 2.85
CA ARG A 172 -3.17 -15.04 3.41
C ARG A 172 -3.77 -15.94 2.32
N LEU A 173 -4.40 -15.34 1.30
CA LEU A 173 -5.04 -16.12 0.23
C LEU A 173 -4.01 -16.79 -0.69
N LEU A 174 -2.92 -16.10 -1.01
CA LEU A 174 -1.80 -16.71 -1.75
C LEU A 174 -1.14 -17.84 -0.94
N GLY A 175 -0.97 -17.65 0.37
CA GLY A 175 -0.49 -18.68 1.29
C GLY A 175 -1.36 -19.95 1.27
N ALA A 176 -2.68 -19.80 1.32
CA ALA A 176 -3.63 -20.90 1.22
C ALA A 176 -3.51 -21.66 -0.13
N SER A 177 -3.19 -20.95 -1.21
CA SER A 177 -2.94 -21.49 -2.56
C SER A 177 -1.52 -22.05 -2.77
N GLN A 178 -0.69 -22.16 -1.72
CA GLN A 178 0.73 -22.54 -1.83
C GLN A 178 1.55 -21.61 -2.74
N CYS A 179 1.11 -20.37 -2.92
CA CYS A 179 1.77 -19.36 -3.75
C CYS A 179 2.46 -18.32 -2.86
N LEU A 180 3.75 -18.08 -3.09
CA LEU A 180 4.55 -17.15 -2.31
C LEU A 180 4.39 -15.71 -2.85
N LEU A 181 4.06 -14.75 -1.99
CA LEU A 181 4.20 -13.33 -2.34
C LEU A 181 5.64 -12.87 -2.03
N LEU A 182 6.28 -12.23 -3.01
CA LEU A 182 7.63 -11.68 -2.97
C LEU A 182 7.60 -10.15 -3.06
#